data_AF-A0A9P5AAJ3-F1
#
_entry.id   AF-A0A9P5AAJ3-F1
#
_cell.length_a   1.000
_cell.length_b   1.000
_cell.length_c   1.000
_cell.angle_alpha   90.00
_cell.angle_beta   90.00
_cell.angle_gamma   90.00
#
_symmetry.space_group_name_H-M   'P 1'
#
loop_
_entity.id
_entity.type
_entity.pdbx_description
1 polymer ?
#
loop_
_entity_poly.entity_id
_entity_poly.type
_entity_poly.pdbx_seq_one_letter_code
_entity_poly.pdbx_strand_id
1 'polypeptide(L)'
;MSEPKPKVLLFDIGGVCVVSPFQAILDYELSLGIPPGGFSRDLHDPVRWKTFYKREQNKNPSLSKETPPVPSIDAEWLFNEMMTVSNNPDPWMFPALKKLKNDGRFILAALSNTVIFPASHKLHFEHFFDEPVRQIFDVFVSSAHVGIRKPDPAMYKLALDRVNEFAKANAHSDRGKSLNWEAGVKPEEVTFLDDIGENLKEARKQGLRTIKVNLGRAFEAVDELEIVTGLKLAGDHPRIPVEPKVQKVKAKM
;
A
#
# COMPACT_ATOMS: atom_id res chain seq x y z
N MET A 1 0.70 -23.06 -21.72
CA MET A 1 2.05 -22.96 -21.14
C MET A 1 1.88 -22.46 -19.71
N SER A 2 2.56 -23.05 -18.71
CA SER A 2 2.50 -22.57 -17.33
C SER A 2 3.04 -21.14 -17.25
N GLU A 3 2.39 -20.27 -16.47
CA GLU A 3 2.88 -18.90 -16.27
C GLU A 3 4.31 -18.90 -15.69
N PRO A 4 5.20 -18.00 -16.15
CA PRO A 4 6.56 -17.93 -15.64
C PRO A 4 6.57 -17.54 -14.15
N LYS A 5 7.37 -18.24 -13.33
CA LYS A 5 7.55 -17.90 -11.91
C LYS A 5 8.10 -16.47 -11.76
N PRO A 6 7.69 -15.70 -10.75
CA PRO A 6 8.21 -14.34 -10.57
C PRO A 6 9.68 -14.36 -10.18
N LYS A 7 10.42 -13.39 -10.72
CA LYS A 7 11.77 -13.03 -10.25
C LYS A 7 11.72 -11.89 -9.22
N VAL A 8 10.65 -11.09 -9.26
CA VAL A 8 10.49 -9.89 -8.44
C VAL A 8 9.13 -9.89 -7.78
N LEU A 9 9.14 -9.58 -6.50
CA LEU A 9 7.95 -9.24 -5.73
C LEU A 9 8.02 -7.75 -5.41
N LEU A 10 7.14 -6.98 -6.03
CA LEU A 10 7.06 -5.53 -5.90
C LEU A 10 5.91 -5.18 -4.96
N PHE A 11 6.17 -4.38 -3.92
CA PHE A 11 5.17 -4.07 -2.90
C PHE A 11 4.90 -2.57 -2.85
N ASP A 12 3.64 -2.16 -2.75
CA ASP A 12 3.34 -0.92 -2.03
C ASP A 12 3.71 -1.10 -0.55
N ILE A 13 3.88 0.02 0.15
CA ILE A 13 4.17 0.02 1.58
C ILE A 13 2.88 0.27 2.36
N GLY A 14 2.24 1.43 2.17
CA GLY A 14 1.00 1.78 2.86
C GLY A 14 -0.13 0.82 2.49
N GLY A 15 -0.79 0.24 3.49
CA GLY A 15 -1.91 -0.69 3.29
C GLY A 15 -1.52 -2.09 2.82
N VAL A 16 -0.22 -2.35 2.67
CA VAL A 16 0.34 -3.64 2.28
C VAL A 16 1.34 -4.11 3.33
N CYS A 17 2.47 -3.43 3.49
CA CYS A 17 3.52 -3.79 4.45
C CYS A 17 3.31 -3.14 5.82
N VAL A 18 2.64 -1.99 5.83
CA VAL A 18 2.23 -1.25 7.03
C VAL A 18 0.75 -0.95 6.94
N VAL A 19 0.12 -0.60 8.06
CA VAL A 19 -1.30 -0.26 8.10
C VAL A 19 -1.61 0.87 7.10
N SER A 20 -2.75 0.77 6.40
CA SER A 20 -3.10 1.75 5.37
C SER A 20 -3.36 3.13 5.98
N PRO A 21 -2.79 4.22 5.42
CA PRO A 21 -3.20 5.56 5.80
C PRO A 21 -4.70 5.79 5.53
N PHE A 22 -5.30 5.11 4.54
CA PHE A 22 -6.75 5.19 4.31
C PHE A 22 -7.57 4.58 5.45
N GLN A 23 -6.99 3.70 6.27
CA GLN A 23 -7.67 3.19 7.46
C GLN A 23 -7.89 4.32 8.49
N ALA A 24 -6.93 5.23 8.65
CA ALA A 24 -7.13 6.39 9.53
C ALA A 24 -8.21 7.35 9.00
N ILE A 25 -8.29 7.53 7.67
CA ILE A 25 -9.41 8.25 7.04
C ILE A 25 -10.73 7.58 7.40
N LEU A 26 -10.83 6.27 7.19
CA LEU A 26 -12.04 5.50 7.47
C LEU A 26 -12.44 5.58 8.94
N ASP A 27 -11.49 5.38 9.85
CA ASP A 27 -11.72 5.45 11.30
C ASP A 27 -12.23 6.85 11.70
N TYR A 28 -11.65 7.91 11.13
CA TYR A 28 -12.08 9.27 11.41
C TYR A 28 -13.44 9.61 10.81
N GLU A 29 -13.70 9.21 9.55
CA GLU A 29 -15.01 9.34 8.90
C GLU A 29 -16.10 8.67 9.76
N LEU A 30 -15.88 7.43 10.19
CA LEU A 30 -16.80 6.69 11.04
C LEU A 30 -16.96 7.34 12.42
N SER A 31 -15.90 7.89 13.00
CA SER A 31 -15.97 8.59 14.30
C SER A 31 -16.86 9.83 14.26
N LEU A 32 -16.97 10.46 13.10
CA LEU A 32 -17.82 11.63 12.83
C LEU A 32 -19.21 11.25 12.29
N GLY A 33 -19.52 9.96 12.13
CA GLY A 33 -20.77 9.48 11.54
C GLY A 33 -20.87 9.70 10.02
N ILE A 34 -19.75 9.89 9.35
CA ILE A 34 -19.64 10.08 7.90
C ILE A 34 -19.64 8.71 7.22
N PRO A 35 -20.43 8.48 6.17
CA PRO A 35 -20.30 7.28 5.35
C PRO A 35 -18.90 7.16 4.73
N PRO A 36 -18.33 5.95 4.58
CA PRO A 36 -16.99 5.76 4.02
C PRO A 36 -16.80 6.34 2.59
N GLY A 37 -15.67 7.01 2.35
CA GLY A 37 -15.21 7.40 1.00
C GLY A 37 -15.50 8.85 0.60
N GLY A 38 -15.50 9.78 1.54
CA GLY A 38 -15.74 11.22 1.33
C GLY A 38 -14.50 12.08 1.10
N PHE A 39 -13.28 11.53 1.13
CA PHE A 39 -12.11 12.34 1.50
C PHE A 39 -11.25 12.99 0.38
N SER A 40 -10.89 14.27 0.63
CA SER A 40 -9.87 15.13 -0.02
C SER A 40 -10.19 15.83 -1.36
N ARG A 41 -11.39 16.43 -1.44
CA ARG A 41 -11.72 17.69 -2.17
C ARG A 41 -13.19 18.08 -1.98
N ASP A 42 -14.00 17.10 -1.60
CA ASP A 42 -15.46 17.22 -1.50
C ASP A 42 -15.94 17.64 -0.09
N LEU A 43 -15.06 17.58 0.91
CA LEU A 43 -15.39 17.73 2.34
C LEU A 43 -15.83 19.12 2.77
N HIS A 44 -15.69 20.12 1.91
CA HIS A 44 -16.20 21.46 2.17
C HIS A 44 -17.16 21.92 1.07
N ASP A 45 -17.51 21.04 0.13
CA ASP A 45 -18.46 21.32 -0.95
C ASP A 45 -19.83 20.72 -0.59
N PRO A 46 -20.83 21.57 -0.22
CA PRO A 46 -22.16 21.08 0.17
C PRO A 46 -22.89 20.30 -0.94
N VAL A 47 -22.61 20.61 -2.21
CA VAL A 47 -23.26 19.95 -3.36
C VAL A 47 -22.73 18.53 -3.52
N ARG A 48 -21.41 18.37 -3.41
CA ARG A 48 -20.77 17.04 -3.47
C ARG A 48 -21.13 16.20 -2.26
N TRP A 49 -21.14 16.79 -1.07
CA TRP A 49 -21.59 16.11 0.15
C TRP A 49 -23.01 15.56 0.00
N LYS A 50 -23.95 16.37 -0.48
CA LYS A 50 -25.33 15.92 -0.72
C LYS A 50 -25.42 14.81 -1.76
N THR A 51 -24.61 14.89 -2.81
CA THR A 51 -24.57 13.89 -3.88
C THR A 51 -24.01 12.56 -3.39
N PHE A 52 -22.90 12.61 -2.67
CA PHE A 52 -22.27 11.48 -2.00
C PHE A 52 -23.23 10.82 -0.99
N TYR A 53 -23.79 11.60 -0.07
CA TYR A 53 -24.65 11.08 0.99
C TYR A 53 -25.89 10.38 0.42
N LYS A 54 -26.52 10.94 -0.62
CA LYS A 54 -27.62 10.27 -1.34
C LYS A 54 -27.19 8.95 -1.99
N ARG A 55 -26.02 8.91 -2.62
CA ARG A 55 -25.48 7.69 -3.23
C ARG A 55 -25.26 6.60 -2.18
N GLU A 56 -24.69 6.95 -1.02
CA GLU A 56 -24.46 5.99 0.05
C GLU A 56 -25.76 5.59 0.77
N GLN A 57 -26.72 6.50 0.94
CA GLN A 57 -28.07 6.20 1.46
C GLN A 57 -28.81 5.17 0.60
N ASN A 58 -28.64 5.22 -0.73
CA ASN A 58 -29.20 4.22 -1.63
C ASN A 58 -28.59 2.82 -1.44
N LYS A 59 -27.34 2.74 -0.98
CA LYS A 59 -26.66 1.46 -0.69
C LYS A 59 -26.91 0.97 0.74
N ASN A 60 -27.14 1.89 1.67
CA ASN A 60 -27.30 1.60 3.09
C ASN A 60 -28.57 2.27 3.67
N PRO A 61 -29.69 1.53 3.73
CA PRO A 61 -30.97 2.04 4.25
C PRO A 61 -30.95 2.47 5.73
N SER A 62 -29.91 2.16 6.50
CA SER A 62 -29.77 2.57 7.90
C SER A 62 -29.37 4.05 8.07
N LEU A 63 -28.92 4.71 6.99
CA LEU A 63 -28.55 6.13 7.01
C LEU A 63 -29.79 7.02 7.13
N SER A 64 -29.66 8.14 7.87
CA SER A 64 -30.75 9.12 8.06
C SER A 64 -31.33 9.59 6.74
N LYS A 65 -32.66 9.79 6.68
CA LYS A 65 -33.39 10.33 5.51
C LYS A 65 -32.95 11.75 5.17
N GLU A 66 -32.63 12.54 6.19
CA GLU A 66 -32.12 13.89 6.01
C GLU A 66 -30.61 13.86 5.79
N THR A 67 -30.13 14.69 4.85
CA THR A 67 -28.69 14.86 4.65
C THR A 67 -28.13 15.69 5.81
N PRO A 68 -27.21 15.14 6.63
CA PRO A 68 -26.58 15.88 7.72
C PRO A 68 -25.75 17.06 7.17
N PRO A 69 -25.39 18.05 8.00
CA PRO A 69 -24.49 19.11 7.59
C PRO A 69 -23.14 18.55 7.13
N VAL A 70 -22.43 19.32 6.31
CA VAL A 70 -21.08 18.97 5.89
C VAL A 70 -20.20 18.87 7.15
N PRO A 71 -19.54 17.72 7.38
CA PRO A 71 -18.70 17.55 8.56
C PRO A 71 -17.49 18.47 8.49
N SER A 72 -17.15 19.10 9.61
CA SER A 72 -15.87 19.79 9.74
C SER A 72 -14.79 18.75 10.07
N ILE A 73 -13.77 18.69 9.22
CA ILE A 73 -12.67 17.76 9.36
C ILE A 73 -11.38 18.53 9.58
N ASP A 74 -10.69 18.19 10.66
CA ASP A 74 -9.31 18.59 10.87
C ASP A 74 -8.38 17.79 9.94
N ALA A 75 -8.12 18.35 8.75
CA ALA A 75 -7.30 17.72 7.74
C ALA A 75 -5.83 17.58 8.17
N GLU A 76 -5.32 18.48 9.01
CA GLU A 76 -3.95 18.42 9.51
C GLU A 76 -3.80 17.29 10.53
N TRP A 77 -4.72 17.20 11.49
CA TRP A 77 -4.76 16.08 12.43
C TRP A 77 -4.91 14.77 11.67
N LEU A 78 -5.87 14.69 10.74
CA LEU A 78 -6.12 13.45 10.00
C LEU A 78 -4.89 13.02 9.21
N PHE A 79 -4.27 13.94 8.46
CA PHE A 79 -3.06 13.64 7.71
C PHE A 79 -1.94 13.13 8.63
N ASN A 80 -1.75 13.76 9.80
CA ASN A 80 -0.77 13.33 10.78
C ASN A 80 -1.08 11.93 11.34
N GLU A 81 -2.34 11.62 11.63
CA GLU A 81 -2.76 10.30 12.08
C GLU A 81 -2.55 9.25 11.00
N MET A 82 -2.95 9.53 9.74
CA MET A 82 -2.71 8.66 8.58
C MET A 82 -1.24 8.27 8.44
N MET A 83 -0.35 9.25 8.59
CA MET A 83 1.09 9.02 8.48
C MET A 83 1.64 8.29 9.71
N THR A 84 1.09 8.55 10.90
CA THR A 84 1.47 7.85 12.14
C THR A 84 1.09 6.37 12.10
N VAL A 85 -0.14 6.03 11.69
CA VAL A 85 -0.57 4.62 11.61
C VAL A 85 0.24 3.83 10.58
N SER A 86 0.72 4.51 9.53
CA SER A 86 1.58 3.93 8.49
C SER A 86 2.98 3.57 8.98
N ASN A 87 3.32 3.79 10.25
CA ASN A 87 4.54 3.28 10.87
C ASN A 87 4.36 1.87 11.47
N ASN A 88 3.12 1.40 11.62
CA ASN A 88 2.84 0.09 12.21
C ASN A 88 2.93 -1.01 11.15
N PRO A 89 3.82 -2.00 11.30
CA PRO A 89 3.89 -3.13 10.37
C PRO A 89 2.58 -3.91 10.32
N ASP A 90 2.18 -4.36 9.14
CA ASP A 90 1.03 -5.25 8.99
C ASP A 90 1.34 -6.63 9.60
N PRO A 91 0.47 -7.19 10.45
CA PRO A 91 0.75 -8.43 11.17
C PRO A 91 0.87 -9.68 10.29
N TRP A 92 0.40 -9.63 9.04
CA TRP A 92 0.48 -10.74 8.09
C TRP A 92 1.61 -10.53 7.08
N MET A 93 1.67 -9.35 6.47
CA MET A 93 2.62 -9.07 5.40
C MET A 93 4.05 -8.90 5.93
N PHE A 94 4.24 -8.28 7.10
CA PHE A 94 5.61 -8.07 7.62
C PHE A 94 6.34 -9.37 7.99
N PRO A 95 5.71 -10.35 8.68
CA PRO A 95 6.31 -11.68 8.83
C PRO A 95 6.57 -12.40 7.50
N ALA A 96 5.65 -12.28 6.53
CA ALA A 96 5.83 -12.86 5.20
C ALA A 96 7.05 -12.26 4.48
N LEU A 97 7.22 -10.93 4.52
CA LEU A 97 8.38 -10.24 3.97
C LEU A 97 9.71 -10.72 4.57
N LYS A 98 9.76 -10.92 5.89
CA LYS A 98 10.96 -11.48 6.55
C LYS A 98 11.28 -12.89 6.06
N LYS A 99 10.27 -13.74 5.89
CA LYS A 99 10.44 -15.09 5.32
C LYS A 99 10.90 -15.04 3.87
N LEU A 100 10.34 -14.15 3.04
CA LEU A 100 10.76 -13.94 1.66
C LEU A 100 12.21 -13.46 1.56
N LYS A 101 12.62 -12.55 2.45
CA LYS A 101 14.01 -12.06 2.50
C LYS A 101 14.98 -13.17 2.86
N ASN A 102 14.63 -13.99 3.86
CA ASN A 102 15.44 -15.12 4.31
C ASN A 102 15.52 -16.25 3.27
N ASP A 103 14.44 -16.51 2.53
CA ASP A 103 14.44 -17.46 1.41
C ASP A 103 15.36 -17.01 0.28
N GLY A 104 15.35 -15.71 -0.02
CA GLY A 104 16.33 -15.11 -0.91
C GLY A 104 16.24 -15.61 -2.35
N ARG A 105 15.10 -16.11 -2.84
CA ARG A 105 14.92 -16.46 -4.27
C ARG A 105 14.28 -15.35 -5.11
N PHE A 106 13.93 -14.22 -4.51
CA PHE A 106 13.26 -13.11 -5.19
C PHE A 106 14.04 -11.81 -4.98
N ILE A 107 13.98 -10.90 -5.96
CA ILE A 107 14.25 -9.50 -5.71
C ILE A 107 13.03 -8.93 -4.97
N LEU A 108 13.24 -8.43 -3.76
CA LEU A 108 12.19 -7.71 -3.04
C LEU A 108 12.30 -6.23 -3.37
N ALA A 109 11.27 -5.68 -4.00
CA ALA A 109 11.23 -4.28 -4.38
C ALA A 109 10.02 -3.57 -3.76
N ALA A 110 10.16 -2.27 -3.50
CA ALA A 110 9.08 -1.41 -3.03
C ALA A 110 8.79 -0.28 -4.01
N LEU A 111 7.51 0.02 -4.23
CA LEU A 111 7.02 1.12 -5.05
C LEU A 111 5.94 1.89 -4.29
N SER A 112 6.34 3.00 -3.64
CA SER A 112 5.46 3.69 -2.69
C SER A 112 5.27 5.18 -3.00
N ASN A 113 4.03 5.62 -2.81
CA ASN A 113 3.65 7.02 -2.83
C ASN A 113 3.93 7.64 -1.45
N THR A 114 5.09 8.27 -1.27
CA THR A 114 5.61 8.75 0.02
C THR A 114 5.52 10.27 0.15
N VAL A 115 5.90 10.77 1.33
CA VAL A 115 6.03 12.19 1.69
C VAL A 115 7.36 12.38 2.42
N ILE A 116 8.09 13.46 2.10
CA ILE A 116 9.26 13.89 2.87
C ILE A 116 8.82 15.10 3.69
N PHE A 117 8.93 14.98 5.00
CA PHE A 117 8.57 16.05 5.93
C PHE A 117 9.73 17.03 6.12
N PRO A 118 9.46 18.33 6.29
CA PRO A 118 10.48 19.30 6.70
C PRO A 118 11.12 18.91 8.03
N ALA A 119 12.39 19.27 8.24
CA ALA A 119 13.15 18.90 9.46
C ALA A 119 12.50 19.34 10.78
N SER A 120 11.67 20.40 10.76
CA SER A 120 10.95 20.90 11.92
C SER A 120 9.66 20.13 12.25
N HIS A 121 9.22 19.22 11.37
CA HIS A 121 7.96 18.51 11.53
C HIS A 121 8.14 17.24 12.38
N LYS A 122 7.19 16.95 13.26
CA LYS A 122 7.23 15.79 14.20
C LYS A 122 7.35 14.41 13.53
N LEU A 123 6.97 14.32 12.26
CA LEU A 123 7.04 13.09 11.44
C LEU A 123 8.26 13.07 10.50
N HIS A 124 9.20 14.00 10.68
CA HIS A 124 10.46 13.97 9.96
C HIS A 124 11.30 12.76 10.36
N PHE A 125 11.86 12.10 9.35
CA PHE A 125 12.83 11.03 9.52
C PHE A 125 14.11 11.42 8.79
N GLU A 126 15.18 11.66 9.54
CA GLU A 126 16.47 12.09 9.00
C GLU A 126 17.06 11.02 8.06
N HIS A 127 17.02 9.76 8.49
CA HIS A 127 17.46 8.62 7.69
C HIS A 127 16.26 7.82 7.17
N PHE A 128 15.60 8.36 6.14
CA PHE A 128 14.39 7.75 5.57
C PHE A 128 14.55 6.26 5.24
N PHE A 129 15.72 5.78 4.81
CA PHE A 129 15.90 4.38 4.42
C PHE A 129 16.26 3.43 5.58
N ASP A 130 16.47 3.94 6.79
CA ASP A 130 16.92 3.13 7.94
C ASP A 130 15.77 2.44 8.68
N GLU A 131 14.52 2.72 8.31
CA GLU A 131 13.35 2.07 8.89
C GLU A 131 13.34 0.54 8.65
N PRO A 132 13.03 -0.31 9.65
CA PRO A 132 13.16 -1.77 9.55
C PRO A 132 12.42 -2.41 8.38
N VAL A 133 11.25 -1.88 8.01
CA VAL A 133 10.49 -2.37 6.85
C VAL A 133 11.22 -2.05 5.54
N ARG A 134 11.80 -0.86 5.42
CA ARG A 134 12.45 -0.38 4.19
C ARG A 134 13.75 -1.14 3.93
N GLN A 135 14.50 -1.49 4.98
CA GLN A 135 15.73 -2.27 4.89
C GLN A 135 15.53 -3.71 4.38
N ILE A 136 14.29 -4.22 4.35
CA ILE A 136 14.01 -5.55 3.78
C ILE A 136 14.21 -5.53 2.25
N PHE A 137 13.92 -4.42 1.59
CA PHE A 137 13.87 -4.35 0.14
C PHE A 137 15.27 -4.19 -0.47
N ASP A 138 15.50 -4.92 -1.54
CA ASP A 138 16.70 -4.79 -2.39
C ASP A 138 16.63 -3.51 -3.24
N VAL A 139 15.43 -3.08 -3.62
CA VAL A 139 15.15 -1.88 -4.40
C VAL A 139 13.99 -1.11 -3.76
N PHE A 140 14.15 0.19 -3.52
CA PHE A 140 13.09 1.03 -2.97
C PHE A 140 12.86 2.26 -3.84
N VAL A 141 11.68 2.39 -4.43
CA VAL A 141 11.28 3.54 -5.26
C VAL A 141 10.25 4.37 -4.51
N SER A 142 10.68 5.55 -4.08
CA SER A 142 9.90 6.50 -3.31
C SER A 142 9.45 7.67 -4.17
N SER A 143 8.14 7.90 -4.32
CA SER A 143 7.62 9.00 -5.15
C SER A 143 8.14 10.38 -4.77
N ALA A 144 8.31 10.66 -3.47
CA ALA A 144 8.83 11.95 -3.00
C ALA A 144 10.30 12.20 -3.39
N HIS A 145 11.07 11.15 -3.67
CA HIS A 145 12.47 11.25 -4.09
C HIS A 145 12.61 11.30 -5.61
N VAL A 146 11.70 10.66 -6.35
CA VAL A 146 11.76 10.57 -7.83
C VAL A 146 10.85 11.58 -8.54
N GLY A 147 9.93 12.22 -7.83
CA GLY A 147 9.04 13.25 -8.37
C GLY A 147 7.86 12.71 -9.20
N ILE A 148 7.64 11.40 -9.23
CA ILE A 148 6.58 10.73 -9.99
C ILE A 148 5.79 9.83 -9.03
N ARG A 149 4.46 9.79 -9.16
CA ARG A 149 3.56 9.03 -8.28
C ARG A 149 2.80 7.96 -9.04
N LYS A 150 2.48 6.84 -8.40
CA LYS A 150 1.44 5.94 -8.90
C LYS A 150 0.09 6.70 -8.94
N PRO A 151 -0.78 6.48 -9.94
CA PRO A 151 -0.68 5.49 -11.00
C PRO A 151 -0.09 6.04 -12.33
N ASP A 152 0.85 6.99 -12.30
CA ASP A 152 1.52 7.44 -13.53
C ASP A 152 2.29 6.27 -14.18
N PRO A 153 2.10 5.98 -15.50
CA PRO A 153 2.82 4.94 -16.22
C PRO A 153 4.34 5.00 -16.06
N ALA A 154 4.92 6.21 -16.00
CA ALA A 154 6.35 6.41 -15.87
C ALA A 154 6.89 5.87 -14.54
N MET A 155 6.07 5.82 -13.49
CA MET A 155 6.45 5.27 -12.18
C MET A 155 6.74 3.77 -12.25
N TYR A 156 5.94 3.01 -13.01
CA TYR A 156 6.12 1.56 -13.19
C TYR A 156 7.31 1.25 -14.08
N LYS A 157 7.51 2.04 -15.15
CA LYS A 157 8.70 1.93 -16.00
C LYS A 157 9.97 2.19 -15.19
N LEU A 158 9.98 3.25 -14.38
CA LEU A 158 11.11 3.56 -13.50
C LEU A 158 11.36 2.42 -12.50
N ALA A 159 10.32 1.83 -11.91
CA ALA A 159 10.46 0.69 -11.00
C ALA A 159 11.14 -0.50 -11.69
N LEU A 160 10.73 -0.84 -12.92
CA LEU A 160 11.32 -1.91 -13.70
C LEU A 160 12.77 -1.60 -14.09
N ASP A 161 13.08 -0.34 -14.44
CA ASP A 161 14.43 0.12 -14.75
C ASP A 161 15.35 -0.06 -13.52
N ARG A 162 14.91 0.37 -12.32
CA ARG A 162 15.66 0.20 -11.05
C ARG A 162 15.88 -1.26 -10.66
N VAL A 163 14.86 -2.10 -10.86
CA VAL A 163 14.97 -3.55 -10.66
C VAL A 163 16.00 -4.15 -11.61
N ASN A 164 16.00 -3.74 -12.88
CA ASN A 164 16.98 -4.21 -13.86
C ASN A 164 18.40 -3.72 -13.56
N GLU A 165 18.58 -2.49 -13.08
CA GLU A 165 19.87 -1.99 -12.58
C GLU A 165 20.40 -2.88 -11.46
N PHE A 166 19.57 -3.17 -10.45
CA PHE A 166 19.92 -4.07 -9.35
C PHE A 166 20.24 -5.49 -9.83
N ALA A 167 19.41 -6.05 -10.70
CA ALA A 167 19.59 -7.39 -11.24
C ALA A 167 20.93 -7.52 -11.97
N LYS A 168 21.26 -6.58 -12.86
CA LYS A 168 22.53 -6.56 -13.61
C LYS A 168 23.74 -6.41 -12.69
N ALA A 169 23.69 -5.47 -11.74
CA ALA A 169 24.79 -5.25 -10.81
C ALA A 169 25.12 -6.50 -9.97
N ASN A 170 24.11 -7.32 -9.70
CA ASN A 170 24.22 -8.51 -8.85
C ASN A 170 24.14 -9.84 -9.64
N ALA A 171 24.23 -9.81 -10.97
CA ALA A 171 24.07 -11.00 -11.81
C ALA A 171 25.12 -12.10 -11.52
N HIS A 172 26.29 -11.70 -11.01
CA HIS A 172 27.38 -12.60 -10.65
C HIS A 172 27.14 -13.39 -9.35
N SER A 173 26.22 -12.93 -8.49
CA SER A 173 25.86 -13.62 -7.23
C SER A 173 25.19 -14.96 -7.51
N ASP A 174 25.20 -15.88 -6.54
CA ASP A 174 24.54 -17.18 -6.68
C ASP A 174 23.04 -17.03 -6.98
N ARG A 175 22.37 -16.08 -6.29
CA ARG A 175 20.98 -15.71 -6.56
C ARG A 175 20.80 -15.17 -7.97
N GLY A 176 21.69 -14.27 -8.41
CA GLY A 176 21.63 -13.66 -9.74
C GLY A 176 21.78 -14.67 -10.87
N LYS A 177 22.68 -15.65 -10.72
CA LYS A 177 22.83 -16.77 -11.65
C LYS A 177 21.59 -17.66 -11.67
N SER A 178 21.05 -18.02 -10.50
CA SER A 178 19.89 -18.91 -10.40
C SER A 178 18.62 -18.36 -11.07
N LEU A 179 18.50 -17.04 -11.16
CA LEU A 179 17.35 -16.34 -11.74
C LEU A 179 17.66 -15.72 -13.11
N ASN A 180 18.84 -16.00 -13.67
CA ASN A 180 19.30 -15.43 -14.94
C ASN A 180 19.13 -13.90 -15.03
N TRP A 181 19.60 -13.18 -14.00
CA TRP A 181 19.50 -11.72 -13.93
C TRP A 181 20.31 -10.99 -15.01
N GLU A 182 21.30 -11.64 -15.60
CA GLU A 182 22.04 -11.10 -16.75
C GLU A 182 21.11 -10.79 -17.94
N ALA A 183 20.10 -11.63 -18.17
CA ALA A 183 19.08 -11.43 -19.20
C ALA A 183 18.07 -10.31 -18.86
N GLY A 184 18.18 -9.72 -17.67
CA GLY A 184 17.22 -8.75 -17.14
C GLY A 184 15.93 -9.38 -16.61
N VAL A 185 15.04 -8.49 -16.18
CA VAL A 185 13.70 -8.80 -15.69
C VAL A 185 12.68 -8.19 -16.64
N LYS A 186 11.72 -9.02 -17.07
CA LYS A 186 10.57 -8.59 -17.89
C LYS A 186 9.35 -8.22 -17.03
N PRO A 187 8.42 -7.37 -17.52
CA PRO A 187 7.22 -7.00 -16.76
C PRO A 187 6.43 -8.19 -16.22
N GLU A 188 6.24 -9.25 -17.01
CA GLU A 188 5.50 -10.45 -16.63
C GLU A 188 6.19 -11.27 -15.52
N GLU A 189 7.49 -11.02 -15.26
CA GLU A 189 8.27 -11.65 -14.19
C GLU A 189 8.17 -10.88 -12.86
N VAL A 190 7.40 -9.79 -12.83
CA VAL A 190 7.13 -8.97 -11.65
C VAL A 190 5.70 -9.19 -11.16
N THR A 191 5.55 -9.50 -9.86
CA THR A 191 4.24 -9.53 -9.18
C THR A 191 4.13 -8.33 -8.26
N PHE A 192 3.18 -7.45 -8.52
CA PHE A 192 2.93 -6.21 -7.79
C PHE A 192 1.76 -6.32 -6.80
N LEU A 193 1.98 -5.91 -5.55
CA LEU A 193 0.99 -5.90 -4.48
C LEU A 193 0.63 -4.47 -4.09
N ASP A 194 -0.65 -4.14 -4.09
CA ASP A 194 -1.13 -2.78 -3.77
C ASP A 194 -2.55 -2.84 -3.20
N ASP A 195 -2.87 -1.93 -2.29
CA ASP A 195 -4.19 -1.79 -1.67
C ASP A 195 -5.12 -0.83 -2.45
N ILE A 196 -4.67 -0.26 -3.57
CA ILE A 196 -5.43 0.66 -4.44
C ILE A 196 -5.68 0.04 -5.82
N GLY A 197 -6.95 -0.03 -6.21
CA GLY A 197 -7.35 -0.70 -7.47
C GLY A 197 -6.83 0.00 -8.73
N GLU A 198 -6.73 1.33 -8.73
CA GLU A 198 -6.24 2.11 -9.87
C GLU A 198 -4.74 1.88 -10.11
N ASN A 199 -3.94 1.77 -9.05
CA ASN A 199 -2.52 1.42 -9.15
C ASN A 199 -2.37 0.05 -9.82
N LEU A 200 -3.12 -0.95 -9.36
CA LEU A 200 -3.09 -2.29 -9.97
C LEU A 200 -3.63 -2.32 -11.40
N LYS A 201 -4.59 -1.46 -11.74
CA LYS A 201 -5.11 -1.35 -13.10
C LYS A 201 -4.02 -0.84 -14.04
N GLU A 202 -3.25 0.17 -13.62
CA GLU A 202 -2.13 0.65 -14.43
C GLU A 202 -1.00 -0.38 -14.50
N ALA A 203 -0.60 -0.99 -13.37
CA ALA A 203 0.43 -2.04 -13.35
C ALA A 203 0.15 -3.16 -14.36
N ARG A 204 -1.11 -3.60 -14.47
CA ARG A 204 -1.54 -4.59 -15.48
C ARG A 204 -1.37 -4.10 -16.91
N LYS A 205 -1.67 -2.83 -17.21
CA LYS A 205 -1.41 -2.27 -18.55
C LYS A 205 0.08 -2.25 -18.90
N GLN A 206 0.93 -2.10 -17.88
CA GLN A 206 2.39 -2.14 -18.02
C GLN A 206 2.93 -3.58 -18.10
N GLY A 207 2.08 -4.60 -18.03
CA GLY A 207 2.44 -6.01 -18.17
C GLY A 207 2.80 -6.72 -16.86
N LEU A 208 2.66 -6.06 -15.71
CA LEU A 208 2.94 -6.66 -14.41
C LEU A 208 1.80 -7.58 -13.99
N ARG A 209 2.14 -8.66 -13.28
CA ARG A 209 1.15 -9.42 -12.50
C ARG A 209 0.77 -8.62 -11.27
N THR A 210 -0.41 -8.86 -10.73
CA THR A 210 -0.94 -8.07 -9.62
C THR A 210 -1.69 -8.93 -8.61
N ILE A 211 -1.46 -8.67 -7.33
CA ILE A 211 -2.26 -9.19 -6.21
C ILE A 211 -2.91 -7.98 -5.52
N LYS A 212 -4.21 -8.08 -5.26
CA LYS A 212 -4.94 -7.03 -4.54
C LYS A 212 -4.84 -7.27 -3.05
N VAL A 213 -4.38 -6.26 -2.30
CA VAL A 213 -4.45 -6.31 -0.84
C VAL A 213 -5.75 -5.67 -0.40
N ASN A 214 -6.63 -6.47 0.19
CA ASN A 214 -7.87 -5.98 0.77
C ASN A 214 -7.59 -5.42 2.17
N LEU A 215 -8.05 -4.20 2.44
CA LEU A 215 -7.87 -3.54 3.73
C LEU A 215 -8.40 -4.40 4.87
N GLY A 216 -7.60 -4.56 5.91
CA GLY A 216 -7.90 -5.42 7.07
C GLY A 216 -7.86 -6.93 6.77
N ARG A 217 -7.57 -7.35 5.52
CA ARG A 217 -7.55 -8.76 5.09
C ARG A 217 -6.24 -9.12 4.37
N ALA A 218 -5.12 -8.56 4.82
CA ALA A 218 -3.80 -8.82 4.22
C ALA A 218 -3.42 -10.31 4.18
N PHE A 219 -4.01 -11.15 5.04
CA PHE A 219 -3.85 -12.60 5.02
C PHE A 219 -4.27 -13.25 3.69
N GLU A 220 -5.25 -12.69 2.97
CA GLU A 220 -5.66 -13.20 1.65
C GLU A 220 -4.55 -12.99 0.62
N ALA A 221 -3.92 -11.81 0.64
CA ALA A 221 -2.78 -11.51 -0.23
C ALA A 221 -1.54 -12.36 0.13
N VAL A 222 -1.36 -12.69 1.41
CA VAL A 222 -0.32 -13.65 1.84
C VAL A 222 -0.61 -15.05 1.32
N ASP A 223 -1.85 -15.54 1.40
CA ASP A 223 -2.26 -16.83 0.83
C ASP A 223 -2.00 -16.86 -0.70
N GLU A 224 -2.30 -15.78 -1.43
CA GLU A 224 -1.95 -15.65 -2.86
C GLU A 224 -0.43 -15.64 -3.11
N LEU A 225 0.35 -14.97 -2.26
CA LEU A 225 1.81 -15.01 -2.33
C LEU A 225 2.37 -16.42 -2.10
N GLU A 226 1.79 -17.22 -1.20
CA GLU A 226 2.20 -18.61 -0.99
C GLU A 226 2.04 -19.42 -2.28
N ILE A 227 0.91 -19.26 -2.99
CA ILE A 227 0.65 -19.93 -4.27
C ILE A 227 1.68 -19.49 -5.33
N VAL A 228 1.90 -18.18 -5.45
CA VAL A 228 2.79 -17.60 -6.47
C VAL A 228 4.26 -17.97 -6.23
N THR A 229 4.68 -18.05 -4.97
CA THR A 229 6.10 -18.29 -4.59
C THR A 229 6.41 -19.76 -4.28
N GLY A 230 5.38 -20.57 -3.99
CA GLY A 230 5.50 -21.92 -3.46
C GLY A 230 6.07 -21.98 -2.04
N LEU A 231 6.03 -20.88 -1.28
CA LEU A 231 6.53 -20.80 0.10
C LEU A 231 5.42 -20.86 1.12
N LYS A 232 5.76 -21.29 2.34
CA LYS A 232 4.91 -21.14 3.53
C LYS A 232 5.19 -19.80 4.21
N LEU A 233 4.44 -18.78 3.85
CA LEU A 233 4.57 -17.40 4.30
C LEU A 233 3.64 -17.07 5.48
N ALA A 234 2.45 -17.64 5.53
CA ALA A 234 1.48 -17.42 6.60
C ALA A 234 2.08 -17.74 7.97
N GLY A 235 1.85 -16.86 8.94
CA GLY A 235 2.14 -17.10 10.35
C GLY A 235 0.96 -17.73 11.07
N ASP A 236 1.07 -17.84 12.40
CA ASP A 236 0.01 -18.40 13.24
C ASP A 236 -0.98 -17.33 13.74
N HIS A 237 -0.97 -16.14 13.14
CA HIS A 237 -1.84 -15.03 13.54
C HIS A 237 -3.31 -15.40 13.26
N PRO A 238 -4.27 -15.01 14.12
CA PRO A 238 -5.67 -15.25 13.84
C PRO A 238 -6.12 -14.55 12.54
N ARG A 239 -6.79 -15.30 11.65
CA ARG A 239 -7.34 -14.84 10.37
C ARG A 239 -8.61 -14.02 10.58
N ILE A 240 -8.50 -12.96 11.36
CA ILE A 240 -9.60 -12.09 11.72
C ILE A 240 -9.42 -10.78 10.95
N PRO A 241 -10.45 -10.32 10.21
CA PRO A 241 -10.42 -9.01 9.59
C PRO A 241 -10.17 -7.91 10.63
N VAL A 242 -9.26 -6.98 10.34
CA VAL A 242 -9.11 -5.79 11.19
C VAL A 242 -10.32 -4.89 10.96
N GLU A 243 -11.16 -4.73 11.98
CA GLU A 243 -12.32 -3.86 11.93
C GLU A 243 -11.91 -2.39 12.24
N PRO A 244 -12.57 -1.40 11.60
CA PRO A 244 -12.37 0.00 11.92
C PRO A 244 -12.61 0.31 13.40
N LYS A 245 -11.74 1.13 14.00
CA LYS A 245 -11.86 1.50 15.41
C LYS A 245 -12.80 2.70 15.56
N VAL A 246 -14.07 2.44 15.87
CA VAL A 246 -15.04 3.51 16.16
C VAL A 246 -14.93 3.93 17.63
N GLN A 247 -13.92 4.72 17.97
CA GLN A 247 -13.93 5.49 19.22
C GLN A 247 -14.46 6.90 18.93
N LYS A 248 -15.47 7.36 19.68
CA LYS A 248 -15.94 8.74 19.57
C LYS A 248 -14.80 9.68 19.98
N VAL A 249 -14.19 10.35 19.00
CA VAL A 249 -13.26 11.44 19.27
C VAL A 249 -14.09 12.56 19.91
N LYS A 250 -13.83 12.88 21.18
CA LYS A 250 -14.33 14.14 21.74
C LYS A 250 -13.63 15.25 20.98
N ALA A 251 -14.32 15.86 20.01
CA ALA A 251 -13.84 17.07 19.37
C ALA A 251 -13.43 18.04 20.48
N LYS A 252 -12.16 18.44 20.51
CA LYS A 252 -11.75 19.57 21.35
C LYS A 252 -12.49 20.78 20.76
N MET A 253 -13.39 21.35 21.56
CA MET A 253 -13.96 22.68 21.31
C MET A 253 -12.84 23.72 21.29
#